data_AF-A0A924VEY7-F1
#
_entry.id   AF-A0A924VEY7-F1
#
_cell.length_a   1.000
_cell.length_b   1.000
_cell.length_c   1.000
_cell.angle_alpha   90.00
_cell.angle_beta   90.00
_cell.angle_gamma   90.00
#
_symmetry.space_group_name_H-M   'P 1'
#
loop_
_entity.id
_entity.type
_entity.pdbx_description
1 polymer ?
#
loop_
_entity_poly.entity_id
_entity_poly.type
_entity_poly.pdbx_seq_one_letter_code
_entity_poly.pdbx_strand_id
1 'polypeptide(L)'
;GSSYAFEIAQKIGLSPEILESAKNKIGDYQKKVDTLLVDLERDKKELLDTRISIEKKELGLKAMLLENEQLKSYLEENKKSILKNAKIEAQSIIKNANKLIENTISEIRENNADKHHTQKLRQILEQELKKNVVDEKKATKPQEISELKKGDWVKLSDSETLGQVMEIARDNVILAMGDLRSVVKLNRVEKISNKSVPKEIRKSYNHDSTENFSTFSTELDLRGKRGDEAIYDIEKYLDRAVMLGLNSLKIIHGKGDGILRKLIREYLHKYSQVNRIEDEHADRGGDGITYVYLK
;
A
#
# COMPACT_ATOMS: atom_id res chain seq x y z
N GLY A 1 -8.46 3.16 50.69
CA GLY A 1 -9.65 2.38 50.28
C GLY A 1 -10.85 2.67 51.16
N SER A 2 -11.19 3.95 51.37
CA SER A 2 -12.36 4.32 52.17
C SER A 2 -13.68 4.03 51.45
N SER A 3 -13.71 4.15 50.11
CA SER A 3 -14.93 3.95 49.29
C SER A 3 -15.47 2.51 49.35
N TYR A 4 -14.59 1.50 49.29
CA TYR A 4 -14.98 0.09 49.40
C TYR A 4 -15.41 -0.29 50.82
N ALA A 5 -14.85 0.37 51.84
CA ALA A 5 -15.24 0.17 53.23
C ALA A 5 -16.69 0.62 53.49
N PHE A 6 -17.16 1.68 52.83
CA PHE A 6 -18.56 2.12 52.93
C PHE A 6 -19.53 1.19 52.21
N GLU A 7 -19.17 0.65 51.04
CA GLU A 7 -19.99 -0.34 50.33
C GLU A 7 -20.10 -1.65 51.13
N ILE A 8 -19.00 -2.09 51.76
CA ILE A 8 -19.01 -3.25 52.66
C ILE A 8 -19.87 -2.96 53.91
N ALA A 9 -19.70 -1.81 54.54
CA ALA A 9 -20.48 -1.41 55.72
C ALA A 9 -21.99 -1.34 55.42
N GLN A 10 -22.36 -0.89 54.21
CA GLN A 10 -23.75 -0.90 53.74
C GLN A 10 -24.27 -2.34 53.50
N LYS A 11 -23.46 -3.22 52.92
CA LYS A 11 -23.81 -4.65 52.75
C LYS A 11 -23.93 -5.43 54.07
N ILE A 12 -23.18 -5.03 55.09
CA ILE A 12 -23.25 -5.61 56.45
C ILE A 12 -24.47 -5.07 57.24
N GLY A 13 -25.19 -4.09 56.69
CA GLY A 13 -26.46 -3.60 57.25
C GLY A 13 -26.32 -2.45 58.22
N LEU A 14 -25.22 -1.68 58.19
CA LEU A 14 -25.13 -0.44 58.97
C LEU A 14 -26.16 0.59 58.48
N SER A 15 -26.75 1.33 59.44
CA SER A 15 -27.75 2.37 59.16
C SER A 15 -27.19 3.44 58.21
N PRO A 16 -27.99 3.90 57.21
CA PRO A 16 -27.58 4.93 56.27
C PRO A 16 -27.16 6.25 56.95
N GLU A 17 -27.77 6.60 58.09
CA GLU A 17 -27.43 7.81 58.85
C GLU A 17 -26.01 7.78 59.44
N ILE A 18 -25.55 6.58 59.86
CA ILE A 18 -24.19 6.37 60.40
C ILE A 18 -23.17 6.46 59.26
N LEU A 19 -23.50 5.88 58.11
CA LEU A 19 -22.66 5.93 56.91
C LEU A 19 -22.50 7.37 56.41
N GLU A 20 -23.57 8.15 56.41
CA GLU A 20 -23.56 9.55 55.99
C GLU A 20 -22.79 10.44 56.97
N SER A 21 -22.98 10.25 58.28
CA SER A 21 -22.18 10.92 59.32
C SER A 21 -20.69 10.59 59.20
N ALA A 22 -20.34 9.35 58.90
CA ALA A 22 -18.96 8.93 58.68
C ALA A 22 -18.37 9.51 57.39
N LYS A 23 -19.16 9.58 56.30
CA LYS A 23 -18.77 10.25 55.04
C LYS A 23 -18.51 11.75 55.22
N ASN A 24 -19.25 12.41 56.11
CA ASN A 24 -19.07 13.82 56.44
C ASN A 24 -17.86 14.08 57.35
N LYS A 25 -17.50 13.11 58.21
CA LYS A 25 -16.28 13.18 59.04
C LYS A 25 -15.00 12.91 58.25
N ILE A 26 -15.08 12.12 57.17
CA ILE A 26 -13.96 11.94 56.25
C ILE A 26 -13.79 13.23 55.45
N GLY A 27 -12.81 14.03 55.86
CA GLY A 27 -12.47 15.30 55.21
C GLY A 27 -12.01 15.13 53.76
N ASP A 28 -12.07 16.22 53.00
CA ASP A 28 -11.76 16.26 51.56
C ASP A 28 -10.34 15.81 51.21
N TYR A 29 -9.39 15.92 52.16
CA TYR A 29 -8.02 15.46 51.99
C TYR A 29 -7.93 13.94 51.78
N GLN A 30 -8.66 13.15 52.57
CA GLN A 30 -8.62 11.69 52.49
C GLN A 30 -9.23 11.20 51.15
N LYS A 31 -10.28 11.87 50.67
CA LYS A 31 -10.88 11.59 49.35
C LYS A 31 -9.89 11.86 48.22
N LYS A 32 -9.17 13.00 48.26
CA LYS A 32 -8.13 13.33 47.27
C LYS A 32 -6.99 12.31 47.26
N VAL A 33 -6.56 11.84 48.43
CA VAL A 33 -5.52 10.80 48.54
C VAL A 33 -6.00 9.48 47.94
N ASP A 34 -7.23 9.05 48.23
CA ASP A 34 -7.79 7.83 47.64
C ASP A 34 -7.95 7.97 46.10
N THR A 35 -8.39 9.12 45.58
CA THR A 35 -8.45 9.38 44.13
C THR A 35 -7.07 9.31 43.49
N LEU A 36 -6.07 9.96 44.09
CA LEU A 36 -4.68 9.93 43.59
C LEU A 36 -4.12 8.50 43.58
N LEU A 37 -4.50 7.66 44.55
CA LEU A 37 -4.04 6.28 44.63
C LEU A 37 -4.64 5.41 43.51
N VAL A 38 -5.91 5.65 43.18
CA VAL A 38 -6.59 5.01 42.04
C VAL A 38 -5.98 5.45 40.71
N ASP A 39 -5.71 6.76 40.55
CA ASP A 39 -5.06 7.29 39.36
C ASP A 39 -3.64 6.72 39.20
N LEU A 40 -2.88 6.63 40.29
CA LEU A 40 -1.53 6.04 40.28
C LEU A 40 -1.56 4.56 39.92
N GLU A 41 -2.54 3.80 40.43
CA GLU A 41 -2.71 2.39 40.07
C GLU A 41 -3.06 2.22 38.58
N ARG A 42 -3.93 3.09 38.06
CA ARG A 42 -4.28 3.12 36.64
C ARG A 42 -3.06 3.47 35.79
N ASP A 43 -2.35 4.54 36.10
CA ASP A 43 -1.16 4.98 35.37
C ASP A 43 -0.08 3.90 35.39
N LYS A 44 0.12 3.23 36.54
CA LYS A 44 1.06 2.11 36.64
C LYS A 44 0.67 0.96 35.72
N LYS A 45 -0.63 0.64 35.61
CA LYS A 45 -1.13 -0.40 34.72
C LYS A 45 -0.94 -0.01 33.25
N GLU A 46 -1.31 1.21 32.88
CA GLU A 46 -1.11 1.72 31.52
C GLU A 46 0.39 1.73 31.13
N LEU A 47 1.28 2.11 32.05
CA LEU A 47 2.73 2.06 31.84
C LEU A 47 3.25 0.62 31.65
N LEU A 48 2.72 -0.34 32.40
CA LEU A 48 3.11 -1.75 32.23
C LEU A 48 2.63 -2.30 30.89
N ASP A 49 1.37 -2.04 30.54
CA ASP A 49 0.78 -2.51 29.27
C ASP A 49 1.49 -1.89 28.06
N THR A 50 1.79 -0.59 28.12
CA THR A 50 2.56 0.10 27.08
C THR A 50 3.98 -0.44 26.98
N ARG A 51 4.67 -0.68 28.11
CA ARG A 51 6.01 -1.29 28.12
C ARG A 51 6.03 -2.66 27.46
N ILE A 52 5.07 -3.54 27.79
CA ILE A 52 4.95 -4.86 27.17
C ILE A 52 4.68 -4.72 25.67
N SER A 53 3.85 -3.75 25.25
CA SER A 53 3.57 -3.52 23.83
C SER A 53 4.80 -3.05 23.06
N ILE A 54 5.62 -2.18 23.67
CA ILE A 54 6.86 -1.67 23.09
C ILE A 54 7.86 -2.81 22.95
N GLU A 55 8.05 -3.62 23.99
CA GLU A 55 8.97 -4.75 23.97
C GLU A 55 8.62 -5.77 22.87
N LYS A 56 7.32 -6.08 22.70
CA LYS A 56 6.86 -6.93 21.58
C LYS A 56 7.15 -6.31 20.21
N LYS A 57 6.94 -5.00 20.06
CA LYS A 57 7.24 -4.28 18.81
C LYS A 57 8.74 -4.25 18.53
N GLU A 58 9.57 -4.04 19.55
CA GLU A 58 11.03 -4.06 19.41
C GLU A 58 11.55 -5.43 19.01
N LEU A 59 11.01 -6.51 19.58
CA LEU A 59 11.35 -7.88 19.20
C LEU A 59 10.96 -8.15 17.73
N GLY A 60 9.76 -7.74 17.32
CA GLY A 60 9.31 -7.86 15.93
C GLY A 60 10.19 -7.06 14.97
N LEU A 61 10.55 -5.83 15.34
CA LEU A 61 11.44 -4.97 14.55
C LEU A 61 12.81 -5.60 14.36
N LYS A 62 13.40 -6.14 15.44
CA LYS A 62 14.71 -6.82 15.37
C LYS A 62 14.66 -8.04 14.47
N ALA A 63 13.58 -8.84 14.53
CA ALA A 63 13.40 -9.99 13.65
C ALA A 63 13.30 -9.57 12.18
N MET A 64 12.49 -8.55 11.86
CA MET A 64 12.36 -8.01 10.50
C MET A 64 13.68 -7.44 9.96
N LEU A 65 14.45 -6.73 10.80
CA LEU A 65 15.76 -6.21 10.40
C LEU A 65 16.73 -7.34 10.05
N LEU A 66 16.78 -8.38 10.88
CA LEU A 66 17.65 -9.53 10.65
C LEU A 66 17.27 -10.29 9.36
N GLU A 67 15.97 -10.49 9.13
CA GLU A 67 15.47 -11.06 7.88
C GLU A 67 15.86 -10.21 6.67
N ASN A 68 15.68 -8.88 6.76
CA ASN A 68 16.02 -7.97 5.66
C ASN A 68 17.52 -7.99 5.34
N GLU A 69 18.37 -8.02 6.36
CA GLU A 69 19.83 -8.15 6.19
C GLU A 69 20.21 -9.47 5.51
N GLN A 70 19.57 -10.58 5.89
CA GLN A 70 19.78 -11.88 5.25
C GLN A 70 19.31 -11.90 3.80
N LEU A 71 18.14 -11.34 3.49
CA LEU A 71 17.67 -11.23 2.11
C LEU A 71 18.59 -10.36 1.27
N LYS A 72 19.08 -9.25 1.84
CA LYS A 72 20.00 -8.33 1.15
C LYS A 72 21.34 -9.01 0.84
N SER A 73 21.90 -9.76 1.80
CA SER A 73 23.16 -10.48 1.57
C SER A 73 22.99 -11.58 0.50
N TYR A 74 21.88 -12.33 0.57
CA TYR A 74 21.52 -13.32 -0.44
C TYR A 74 21.37 -12.72 -1.85
N LEU A 75 20.69 -11.57 -1.96
CA LEU A 75 20.53 -10.86 -3.23
C LEU A 75 21.86 -10.37 -3.80
N GLU A 76 22.75 -9.81 -2.97
CA GLU A 76 24.08 -9.37 -3.41
C GLU A 76 24.94 -10.56 -3.86
N GLU A 77 24.89 -11.69 -3.14
CA GLU A 77 25.62 -12.90 -3.53
C GLU A 77 25.11 -13.48 -4.85
N ASN A 78 23.79 -13.57 -5.01
CA ASN A 78 23.16 -14.00 -6.26
C ASN A 78 23.46 -13.06 -7.43
N LYS A 79 23.39 -11.75 -7.21
CA LYS A 79 23.74 -10.75 -8.22
C LYS A 79 25.19 -10.94 -8.66
N LYS A 80 26.11 -11.15 -7.71
CA LYS A 80 27.53 -11.40 -7.99
C LYS A 80 27.74 -12.71 -8.74
N SER A 81 27.05 -13.78 -8.39
CA SER A 81 27.15 -15.07 -9.07
C SER A 81 26.61 -15.01 -10.49
N ILE A 82 25.45 -14.38 -10.71
CA ILE A 82 24.86 -14.15 -12.04
C ILE A 82 25.80 -13.31 -12.90
N LEU A 83 26.34 -12.20 -12.37
CA LEU A 83 27.29 -11.36 -13.12
C LEU A 83 28.59 -12.10 -13.45
N LYS A 84 29.07 -12.96 -12.55
CA LYS A 84 30.25 -13.78 -12.79
C LYS A 84 29.97 -14.81 -13.90
N ASN A 85 28.85 -15.51 -13.84
CA ASN A 85 28.45 -16.50 -14.84
C ASN A 85 28.24 -15.85 -16.20
N ALA A 86 27.51 -14.73 -16.24
CA ALA A 86 27.32 -13.95 -17.47
C ALA A 86 28.64 -13.48 -18.08
N LYS A 87 29.62 -13.05 -17.27
CA LYS A 87 30.97 -12.70 -17.75
C LYS A 87 31.73 -13.90 -18.31
N ILE A 88 31.64 -15.06 -17.65
CA ILE A 88 32.28 -16.31 -18.12
C ILE A 88 31.65 -16.76 -19.44
N GLU A 89 30.32 -16.73 -19.54
CA GLU A 89 29.58 -17.05 -20.76
C GLU A 89 29.95 -16.08 -21.88
N ALA A 90 29.97 -14.77 -21.63
CA ALA A 90 30.39 -13.78 -22.60
C ALA A 90 31.84 -14.01 -23.09
N GLN A 91 32.77 -14.32 -22.17
CA GLN A 91 34.14 -14.67 -22.54
C GLN A 91 34.21 -15.94 -23.40
N SER A 92 33.40 -16.96 -23.08
CA SER A 92 33.28 -18.19 -23.86
C SER A 92 32.75 -17.91 -25.27
N ILE A 93 31.70 -17.09 -25.38
CA ILE A 93 31.11 -16.68 -26.67
C ILE A 93 32.15 -15.95 -27.52
N ILE A 94 32.88 -14.98 -26.96
CA ILE A 94 33.95 -14.25 -27.68
C ILE A 94 35.06 -15.21 -28.13
N LYS A 95 35.48 -16.13 -27.25
CA LYS A 95 36.52 -17.12 -27.59
C LYS A 95 36.06 -18.05 -28.72
N ASN A 96 34.82 -18.51 -28.69
CA ASN A 96 34.24 -19.35 -29.73
C ASN A 96 34.08 -18.60 -31.04
N ALA A 97 33.66 -17.33 -31.00
CA ALA A 97 33.59 -16.46 -32.17
C ALA A 97 34.96 -16.22 -32.80
N ASN A 98 35.99 -15.93 -32.00
CA ASN A 98 37.36 -15.78 -32.49
C ASN A 98 37.88 -17.06 -33.15
N LYS A 99 37.63 -18.23 -32.54
CA LYS A 99 37.99 -19.52 -33.11
C LYS A 99 37.28 -19.79 -34.45
N LEU A 100 35.98 -19.47 -34.53
CA LEU A 100 35.21 -19.60 -35.76
C LEU A 100 35.77 -18.70 -36.87
N ILE A 101 36.12 -17.46 -36.53
CA ILE A 101 36.74 -16.51 -37.47
C ILE A 101 38.11 -17.03 -37.94
N GLU A 102 38.96 -17.52 -37.04
CA GLU A 102 40.29 -18.05 -37.37
C GLU A 102 40.21 -19.28 -38.28
N ASN A 103 39.29 -20.21 -38.00
CA ASN A 103 39.02 -21.35 -38.87
C ASN A 103 38.53 -20.89 -40.26
N THR A 104 37.61 -19.94 -40.30
CA THR A 104 37.09 -19.38 -41.58
C THR A 104 38.20 -18.70 -42.38
N ILE A 105 39.10 -17.95 -41.74
CA ILE A 105 40.26 -17.31 -42.39
C ILE A 105 41.23 -18.37 -42.94
N SER A 106 41.48 -19.43 -42.17
CA SER A 106 42.35 -20.53 -42.58
C SER A 106 41.80 -21.26 -43.81
N GLU A 107 40.51 -21.58 -43.83
CA GLU A 107 39.85 -22.21 -44.99
C GLU A 107 39.85 -21.31 -46.25
N ILE A 108 39.69 -19.99 -46.09
CA ILE A 108 39.79 -19.04 -47.21
C ILE A 108 41.22 -19.01 -47.78
N ARG A 109 42.23 -19.05 -46.90
CA ARG A 109 43.65 -19.04 -47.29
C ARG A 109 44.04 -20.32 -48.01
N GLU A 110 43.54 -21.48 -47.57
CA GLU A 110 43.84 -22.79 -48.16
C GLU A 110 43.19 -22.96 -49.55
N ASN A 111 42.03 -22.36 -49.78
CA ASN A 111 41.30 -22.38 -51.05
C ASN A 111 41.70 -21.26 -52.04
N ASN A 112 42.88 -20.63 -51.89
CA ASN A 112 43.39 -19.57 -52.79
C ASN A 112 42.40 -18.41 -53.06
N ALA A 113 41.57 -18.05 -52.07
CA ALA A 113 40.60 -16.95 -52.18
C ALA A 113 39.64 -17.04 -53.38
N ASP A 114 39.21 -18.26 -53.73
CA ASP A 114 38.21 -18.45 -54.79
C ASP A 114 36.90 -17.71 -54.44
N LYS A 115 36.40 -16.92 -55.40
CA LYS A 115 35.40 -15.86 -55.15
C LYS A 115 34.06 -16.45 -54.70
N HIS A 116 33.65 -17.57 -55.27
CA HIS A 116 32.41 -18.27 -54.92
C HIS A 116 32.48 -18.99 -53.57
N HIS A 117 33.64 -19.55 -53.22
CA HIS A 117 33.82 -20.28 -51.95
C HIS A 117 33.89 -19.34 -50.76
N THR A 118 34.63 -18.24 -50.91
CA THR A 118 34.76 -17.17 -49.91
C THR A 118 33.40 -16.54 -49.58
N GLN A 119 32.51 -16.39 -50.57
CA GLN A 119 31.19 -15.78 -50.38
C GLN A 119 30.23 -16.68 -49.60
N LYS A 120 30.28 -18.01 -49.82
CA LYS A 120 29.51 -18.99 -49.02
C LYS A 120 29.98 -19.03 -47.57
N LEU A 121 31.30 -19.03 -47.34
CA LEU A 121 31.88 -19.04 -45.99
C LEU A 121 31.48 -17.78 -45.19
N ARG A 122 31.48 -16.61 -45.82
CA ARG A 122 31.00 -15.37 -45.19
C ARG A 122 29.52 -15.43 -44.82
N GLN A 123 28.67 -16.02 -45.66
CA GLN A 123 27.24 -16.16 -45.36
C GLN A 123 27.00 -17.09 -44.16
N ILE A 124 27.73 -18.19 -44.06
CA ILE A 124 27.63 -19.14 -42.93
C ILE A 124 28.08 -18.45 -41.64
N LEU A 125 29.19 -17.71 -41.69
CA LEU A 125 29.68 -16.93 -40.54
C LEU A 125 28.66 -15.88 -40.06
N GLU A 126 28.04 -15.14 -40.99
CA GLU A 126 26.99 -14.16 -40.65
C GLU A 126 25.75 -14.80 -40.04
N GLN A 127 25.36 -16.01 -40.48
CA GLN A 127 24.23 -16.73 -39.91
C GLN A 127 24.51 -17.21 -38.48
N GLU A 128 25.71 -17.73 -38.22
CA GLU A 128 26.11 -18.17 -36.87
C GLU A 128 26.29 -17.00 -35.90
N LEU A 129 26.79 -15.86 -36.37
CA LEU A 129 26.85 -14.63 -35.58
C LEU A 129 25.45 -14.11 -35.22
N LYS A 130 24.49 -14.14 -36.14
CA LYS A 130 23.10 -13.72 -35.88
C LYS A 130 22.37 -14.58 -34.85
N LYS A 131 22.70 -15.86 -34.71
CA LYS A 131 22.09 -16.75 -33.70
C LYS A 131 22.54 -16.45 -32.27
N ASN A 132 23.76 -15.91 -32.10
CA ASN A 132 24.33 -15.59 -30.79
C ASN A 132 24.07 -14.16 -30.33
N VAL A 133 23.48 -13.32 -31.18
CA VAL A 133 22.90 -12.06 -30.71
C VAL A 133 21.65 -12.47 -29.93
N VAL A 134 21.70 -12.30 -28.61
CA VAL A 134 20.49 -12.28 -27.78
C VAL A 134 19.60 -11.26 -28.46
N ASP A 135 18.51 -11.70 -29.11
CA ASP A 135 17.47 -10.79 -29.56
C ASP A 135 17.15 -9.94 -28.33
N GLU A 136 17.55 -8.67 -28.36
CA GLU A 136 16.90 -7.65 -27.56
C GLU A 136 15.44 -7.92 -27.85
N LYS A 137 14.72 -8.51 -26.89
CA LYS A 137 13.30 -8.80 -27.03
C LYS A 137 12.73 -7.53 -27.61
N LYS A 138 12.41 -7.59 -28.91
CA LYS A 138 11.81 -6.47 -29.62
C LYS A 138 10.68 -6.06 -28.71
N ALA A 139 10.77 -4.85 -28.17
CA ALA A 139 9.62 -4.20 -27.57
C ALA A 139 8.51 -4.46 -28.57
N THR A 140 7.61 -5.36 -28.20
CA THR A 140 6.58 -5.89 -29.09
C THR A 140 5.86 -4.65 -29.56
N LYS A 141 5.87 -4.43 -30.88
CA LYS A 141 5.14 -3.31 -31.49
C LYS A 141 3.77 -3.28 -30.83
N PRO A 142 3.26 -2.10 -30.42
CA PRO A 142 1.99 -2.01 -29.72
C PRO A 142 0.94 -2.71 -30.57
N GLN A 143 0.57 -3.94 -30.18
CA GLN A 143 -0.62 -4.58 -30.69
C GLN A 143 -1.75 -3.67 -30.25
N GLU A 144 -2.53 -3.23 -31.24
CA GLU A 144 -3.69 -2.37 -31.05
C GLU A 144 -4.45 -2.82 -29.81
N ILE A 145 -4.39 -1.95 -28.80
CA ILE A 145 -5.03 -2.15 -27.52
C ILE A 145 -6.52 -2.29 -27.83
N SER A 146 -7.02 -3.52 -27.76
CA SER A 146 -8.43 -3.75 -27.42
C SER A 146 -8.68 -2.90 -26.20
N GLU A 147 -9.55 -1.88 -26.33
CA GLU A 147 -9.86 -0.89 -25.30
C GLU A 147 -9.80 -1.53 -23.91
N LEU A 148 -8.75 -1.20 -23.17
CA LEU A 148 -8.58 -1.63 -21.81
C LEU A 148 -9.73 -0.99 -21.01
N LYS A 149 -10.49 -1.78 -20.25
CA LYS A 149 -11.59 -1.27 -19.42
C LYS A 149 -11.29 -1.49 -17.95
N LYS A 150 -11.88 -0.64 -17.10
CA LYS A 150 -11.85 -0.83 -15.64
C LYS A 150 -12.39 -2.24 -15.33
N GLY A 151 -11.66 -3.02 -14.55
CA GLY A 151 -11.99 -4.39 -14.18
C GLY A 151 -11.31 -5.48 -15.02
N ASP A 152 -10.64 -5.14 -16.14
CA ASP A 152 -9.87 -6.11 -16.93
C ASP A 152 -8.63 -6.60 -16.18
N TRP A 153 -8.24 -7.85 -16.43
CA TRP A 153 -6.97 -8.39 -15.94
C TRP A 153 -5.85 -8.11 -16.94
N VAL A 154 -4.72 -7.67 -16.41
CA VAL A 154 -3.53 -7.39 -17.20
C VAL A 154 -2.29 -8.03 -16.57
N LYS A 155 -1.34 -8.37 -17.44
CA LYS A 155 -0.01 -8.82 -17.06
C LYS A 155 0.98 -7.70 -17.38
N LEU A 156 1.96 -7.45 -16.52
CA LEU A 156 3.03 -6.52 -16.86
C LEU A 156 3.94 -7.13 -17.93
N SER A 157 4.40 -6.35 -18.90
CA SER A 157 5.31 -6.85 -19.94
C SER A 157 6.70 -7.21 -19.39
N ASP A 158 7.10 -6.57 -18.28
CA ASP A 158 8.42 -6.76 -17.67
C ASP A 158 8.46 -7.83 -16.57
N SER A 159 7.29 -8.25 -16.07
CA SER A 159 7.18 -9.15 -14.91
C SER A 159 6.01 -10.10 -15.07
N GLU A 160 6.07 -11.26 -14.46
CA GLU A 160 4.95 -12.21 -14.46
C GLU A 160 3.80 -11.83 -13.52
N THR A 161 3.84 -10.63 -12.97
CA THR A 161 2.82 -10.10 -12.08
C THR A 161 1.51 -9.84 -12.80
N LEU A 162 0.45 -10.34 -12.19
CA LEU A 162 -0.93 -10.19 -12.63
C LEU A 162 -1.61 -9.11 -11.80
N GLY A 163 -2.30 -8.20 -12.47
CA GLY A 163 -3.04 -7.13 -11.83
C GLY A 163 -4.41 -6.88 -12.46
N GLN A 164 -5.33 -6.35 -11.66
CA GLN A 164 -6.63 -5.89 -12.15
C GLN A 164 -6.59 -4.38 -12.39
N VAL A 165 -7.10 -3.94 -13.52
CA VAL A 165 -7.18 -2.52 -13.90
C VAL A 165 -8.21 -1.81 -13.03
N MET A 166 -7.78 -0.87 -12.21
CA MET A 166 -8.65 -0.02 -11.38
C MET A 166 -9.08 1.23 -12.14
N GLU A 167 -8.10 1.92 -12.72
CA GLU A 167 -8.31 3.18 -13.40
C GLU A 167 -7.30 3.38 -14.53
N ILE A 168 -7.75 4.06 -15.58
CA ILE A 168 -6.93 4.41 -16.74
C ILE A 168 -6.89 5.92 -16.82
N ALA A 169 -5.70 6.48 -16.61
CA ALA A 169 -5.40 7.90 -16.61
C ALA A 169 -4.47 8.22 -17.78
N ARG A 170 -5.05 8.41 -18.97
CA ARG A 170 -4.35 8.68 -20.25
C ARG A 170 -3.22 7.69 -20.54
N ASP A 171 -1.99 8.02 -20.14
CA ASP A 171 -0.78 7.22 -20.37
C ASP A 171 -0.46 6.23 -19.24
N ASN A 172 -1.11 6.37 -18.08
CA ASN A 172 -0.89 5.52 -16.92
C ASN A 172 -2.14 4.69 -16.60
N VAL A 173 -1.92 3.50 -16.06
CA VAL A 173 -2.93 2.58 -15.58
C VAL A 173 -2.62 2.26 -14.12
N ILE A 174 -3.62 2.39 -13.27
CA ILE A 174 -3.54 2.00 -11.88
C ILE A 174 -3.97 0.54 -11.79
N LEU A 175 -3.05 -0.31 -11.36
CA LEU A 175 -3.26 -1.73 -11.19
C LEU A 175 -3.35 -2.08 -9.71
N ALA A 176 -4.35 -2.87 -9.36
CA ALA A 176 -4.33 -3.62 -8.12
C ALA A 176 -3.55 -4.92 -8.35
N MET A 177 -2.58 -5.22 -7.49
CA MET A 177 -1.71 -6.40 -7.46
C MET A 177 -1.85 -7.06 -6.08
N GLY A 178 -2.94 -7.80 -5.86
CA GLY A 178 -3.38 -8.22 -4.53
C GLY A 178 -3.82 -7.00 -3.73
N ASP A 179 -3.19 -6.77 -2.58
CA ASP A 179 -3.43 -5.61 -1.72
C ASP A 179 -2.62 -4.36 -2.14
N LEU A 180 -1.65 -4.51 -3.05
CA LEU A 180 -0.77 -3.43 -3.47
C LEU A 180 -1.32 -2.70 -4.69
N ARG A 181 -1.20 -1.36 -4.71
CA ARG A 181 -1.50 -0.56 -5.91
C ARG A 181 -0.22 -0.07 -6.56
N SER A 182 -0.16 -0.17 -7.88
CA SER A 182 0.97 0.33 -8.66
C SER A 182 0.48 1.13 -9.87
N VAL A 183 1.21 2.21 -10.15
CA VAL A 183 0.99 3.05 -11.32
C VAL A 183 1.95 2.58 -12.42
N VAL A 184 1.40 2.05 -13.50
CA VAL A 184 2.17 1.45 -14.60
C VAL A 184 1.77 2.11 -15.91
N LYS A 185 2.73 2.34 -16.82
CA LYS A 185 2.43 2.92 -18.13
C LYS A 185 1.58 1.96 -18.97
N LEU A 186 0.65 2.49 -19.76
CA LEU A 186 -0.24 1.73 -20.65
C LEU A 186 0.54 0.79 -21.60
N ASN A 187 1.74 1.21 -22.03
CA ASN A 187 2.57 0.42 -22.95
C ASN A 187 3.29 -0.76 -22.27
N ARG A 188 3.19 -0.91 -20.95
CA ARG A 188 3.82 -1.97 -20.17
C ARG A 188 2.81 -2.97 -19.62
N VAL A 189 1.57 -2.93 -20.11
CA VAL A 189 0.49 -3.82 -19.68
C VAL A 189 -0.11 -4.56 -20.87
N GLU A 190 -0.29 -5.86 -20.72
CA GLU A 190 -0.91 -6.73 -21.71
C GLU A 190 -2.23 -7.27 -21.16
N LYS A 191 -3.32 -7.04 -21.90
CA LYS A 191 -4.63 -7.57 -21.55
C LYS A 191 -4.62 -9.08 -21.63
N ILE A 192 -5.00 -9.73 -20.54
CA ILE A 192 -5.18 -11.18 -20.49
C ILE A 192 -6.65 -11.52 -20.35
N SER A 193 -7.07 -12.63 -20.96
CA SER A 193 -8.42 -13.13 -20.78
C SER A 193 -8.60 -13.53 -19.32
N ASN A 194 -9.72 -13.16 -18.70
CA ASN A 194 -9.98 -13.55 -17.31
C ASN A 194 -9.70 -15.04 -17.09
N LYS A 195 -10.04 -15.93 -18.05
CA LYS A 195 -9.90 -17.40 -17.93
C LYS A 195 -8.47 -17.89 -17.73
N SER A 196 -7.45 -17.12 -18.10
CA SER A 196 -6.05 -17.49 -17.90
C SER A 196 -5.48 -17.10 -16.53
N VAL A 197 -6.26 -16.44 -15.68
CA VAL A 197 -5.86 -16.08 -14.32
C VAL A 197 -6.11 -17.27 -13.37
N PRO A 198 -5.09 -17.71 -12.59
CA PRO A 198 -5.25 -18.75 -11.58
C PRO A 198 -6.43 -18.49 -10.63
N LYS A 199 -7.17 -19.54 -10.28
CA LYS A 199 -8.38 -19.42 -9.45
C LYS A 199 -8.07 -18.92 -8.03
N GLU A 200 -6.88 -19.18 -7.47
CA GLU A 200 -6.48 -18.63 -6.17
C GLU A 200 -6.36 -17.10 -6.22
N ILE A 201 -5.73 -16.56 -7.27
CA ILE A 201 -5.53 -15.13 -7.46
C ILE A 201 -6.88 -14.43 -7.66
N ARG A 202 -7.80 -15.03 -8.43
CA ARG A 202 -9.17 -14.51 -8.56
C ARG A 202 -9.93 -14.51 -7.24
N LYS A 203 -9.78 -15.53 -6.39
CA LYS A 203 -10.45 -15.57 -5.08
C LYS A 203 -9.87 -14.54 -4.11
N SER A 204 -8.55 -14.30 -4.16
CA SER A 204 -7.88 -13.30 -3.33
C SER A 204 -8.37 -11.87 -3.59
N TYR A 205 -8.67 -11.51 -4.85
CA TYR A 205 -9.21 -10.19 -5.21
C TYR A 205 -10.71 -10.03 -4.94
N ASN A 206 -11.44 -11.14 -4.81
CA ASN A 206 -12.85 -11.12 -4.42
C ASN A 206 -13.03 -11.05 -2.89
N HIS A 207 -11.94 -10.96 -2.12
CA HIS A 207 -12.01 -10.82 -0.67
C HIS A 207 -12.01 -9.32 -0.29
N ASP A 208 -13.18 -8.69 -0.41
CA ASP A 208 -13.62 -7.46 0.28
C ASP A 208 -12.82 -6.15 0.07
N SER A 209 -11.57 -6.16 -0.38
CA SER A 209 -10.73 -4.96 -0.48
C SER A 209 -10.88 -4.20 -1.82
N THR A 210 -11.14 -4.92 -2.93
CA THR A 210 -11.18 -4.34 -4.28
C THR A 210 -12.54 -3.76 -4.68
N GLU A 211 -13.66 -4.33 -4.21
CA GLU A 211 -15.01 -3.78 -4.44
C GLU A 211 -15.26 -2.51 -3.63
N ASN A 212 -14.75 -2.47 -2.39
CA ASN A 212 -14.92 -1.32 -1.51
C ASN A 212 -14.20 -0.06 -2.02
N PHE A 213 -13.12 -0.17 -2.81
CA PHE A 213 -12.48 1.01 -3.43
C PHE A 213 -13.13 1.42 -4.75
N SER A 214 -13.56 0.46 -5.56
CA SER A 214 -14.18 0.72 -6.88
C SER A 214 -15.54 1.43 -6.77
N THR A 215 -16.20 1.30 -5.61
CA THR A 215 -17.48 1.95 -5.29
C THR A 215 -17.35 3.16 -4.36
N PHE A 216 -16.16 3.45 -3.83
CA PHE A 216 -15.97 4.55 -2.91
C PHE A 216 -15.91 5.89 -3.65
N SER A 217 -16.99 6.66 -3.55
CA SER A 217 -16.99 8.07 -3.95
C SER A 217 -16.05 8.84 -3.02
N THR A 218 -15.17 9.67 -3.57
CA THR A 218 -14.35 10.66 -2.82
C THR A 218 -15.16 11.88 -2.36
N GLU A 219 -16.44 11.92 -2.74
CA GLU A 219 -17.40 12.93 -2.35
C GLU A 219 -18.46 12.34 -1.40
N LEU A 220 -18.66 12.98 -0.25
CA LEU A 220 -19.70 12.66 0.73
C LEU A 220 -20.74 13.78 0.77
N ASP A 221 -21.99 13.46 0.42
CA ASP A 221 -23.10 14.42 0.50
C ASP A 221 -23.90 14.26 1.80
N LEU A 222 -23.98 15.36 2.55
CA LEU A 222 -24.63 15.47 3.85
C LEU A 222 -25.73 16.55 3.85
N ARG A 223 -26.08 17.10 2.69
CA ARG A 223 -27.13 18.11 2.58
C ARG A 223 -28.45 17.57 3.09
N GLY A 224 -29.11 18.34 3.95
CA GLY A 224 -30.42 18.00 4.52
C GLY A 224 -30.40 17.00 5.68
N LYS A 225 -29.22 16.48 6.08
CA LYS A 225 -29.09 15.61 7.26
C LYS A 225 -29.09 16.41 8.55
N ARG A 226 -29.54 15.78 9.64
CA ARG A 226 -29.41 16.37 10.98
C ARG A 226 -27.95 16.28 11.45
N GLY A 227 -27.54 17.16 12.37
CA GLY A 227 -26.15 17.27 12.82
C GLY A 227 -25.54 15.94 13.30
N ASP A 228 -26.28 15.19 14.11
CA ASP A 228 -25.81 13.92 14.66
C ASP A 228 -25.67 12.82 13.59
N GLU A 229 -26.63 12.75 12.66
CA GLU A 229 -26.59 11.83 11.52
C GLU A 229 -25.41 12.15 10.60
N ALA A 230 -25.16 13.44 10.35
CA ALA A 230 -24.04 13.88 9.53
C ALA A 230 -22.69 13.50 10.15
N ILE A 231 -22.52 13.63 11.47
CA ILE A 231 -21.30 13.18 12.16
C ILE A 231 -21.12 11.67 12.02
N TYR A 232 -22.17 10.89 12.27
CA TYR A 232 -22.10 9.43 12.17
C TYR A 232 -21.67 8.97 10.76
N ASP A 233 -22.21 9.59 9.73
CA ASP A 233 -21.83 9.29 8.34
C ASP A 233 -20.40 9.72 8.03
N ILE A 234 -19.94 10.85 8.58
CA ILE A 234 -18.55 11.31 8.43
C ILE A 234 -17.58 10.34 9.09
N GLU A 235 -17.87 9.89 10.31
CA GLU A 235 -17.03 8.95 11.07
C GLU A 235 -16.81 7.66 10.26
N LYS A 236 -17.91 7.03 9.85
CA LYS A 236 -17.88 5.80 9.04
C LYS A 236 -17.17 6.01 7.70
N TYR A 237 -17.31 7.20 7.12
CA TYR A 237 -16.70 7.53 5.83
C TYR A 237 -15.19 7.80 5.96
N LEU A 238 -14.75 8.48 7.02
CA LEU A 238 -13.34 8.73 7.32
C LEU A 238 -12.59 7.44 7.62
N ASP A 239 -13.16 6.54 8.43
CA ASP A 239 -12.53 5.26 8.74
C ASP A 239 -12.27 4.43 7.48
N ARG A 240 -13.25 4.42 6.56
CA ARG A 240 -13.08 3.79 5.23
C ARG A 240 -12.03 4.52 4.40
N ALA A 241 -12.04 5.85 4.35
CA ALA A 241 -11.06 6.60 3.57
C ALA A 241 -9.61 6.39 4.05
N VAL A 242 -9.41 6.34 5.37
CA VAL A 242 -8.11 6.01 5.99
C VAL A 242 -7.71 4.58 5.68
N MET A 243 -8.63 3.61 5.81
CA MET A 243 -8.39 2.21 5.44
C MET A 243 -8.00 2.06 3.96
N LEU A 244 -8.59 2.88 3.09
CA LEU A 244 -8.34 2.88 1.64
C LEU A 244 -7.12 3.71 1.21
N GLY A 245 -6.48 4.42 2.14
CA GLY A 245 -5.30 5.25 1.90
C GLY A 245 -5.56 6.46 1.00
N LEU A 246 -6.74 7.10 1.13
CA LEU A 246 -7.07 8.30 0.36
C LEU A 246 -6.44 9.55 0.98
N ASN A 247 -5.81 10.38 0.15
CA ASN A 247 -5.10 11.58 0.61
C ASN A 247 -6.02 12.79 0.82
N SER A 248 -7.18 12.81 0.15
CA SER A 248 -8.11 13.93 0.22
C SER A 248 -9.55 13.50 0.00
N LEU A 249 -10.47 14.17 0.69
CA LEU A 249 -11.91 13.93 0.65
C LEU A 249 -12.67 15.24 0.49
N LYS A 250 -13.86 15.15 -0.12
CA LYS A 250 -14.75 16.29 -0.33
C LYS A 250 -16.07 16.06 0.41
N ILE A 251 -16.41 16.95 1.33
CA ILE A 251 -17.64 16.85 2.12
C ILE A 251 -18.58 17.99 1.71
N ILE A 252 -19.77 17.64 1.22
CA ILE A 252 -20.79 18.57 0.76
C ILE A 252 -21.85 18.68 1.86
N HIS A 253 -21.85 19.79 2.60
CA HIS A 253 -22.82 20.06 3.67
C HIS A 253 -23.82 21.18 3.31
N GLY A 254 -23.60 21.88 2.20
CA GLY A 254 -24.43 22.99 1.75
C GLY A 254 -24.09 24.30 2.46
N LYS A 255 -24.60 25.42 1.93
CA LYS A 255 -24.34 26.78 2.44
C LYS A 255 -25.22 27.08 3.67
N GLY A 256 -26.55 27.03 3.52
CA GLY A 256 -27.53 27.18 4.61
C GLY A 256 -27.20 28.29 5.63
N ASP A 257 -27.52 28.05 6.90
CA ASP A 257 -27.07 28.88 8.04
C ASP A 257 -25.66 28.51 8.53
N GLY A 258 -24.95 27.60 7.83
CA GLY A 258 -23.61 27.16 8.19
C GLY A 258 -23.51 26.30 9.46
N ILE A 259 -24.63 25.84 10.02
CA ILE A 259 -24.66 25.01 11.24
C ILE A 259 -23.89 23.69 11.01
N LEU A 260 -24.22 22.97 9.93
CA LEU A 260 -23.51 21.73 9.57
C LEU A 260 -22.02 21.98 9.32
N ARG A 261 -21.66 23.07 8.61
CA ARG A 261 -20.25 23.44 8.37
C ARG A 261 -19.47 23.56 9.68
N LYS A 262 -19.99 24.31 10.65
CA LYS A 262 -19.32 24.52 11.94
C LYS A 262 -19.13 23.20 12.70
N LEU A 263 -20.21 22.43 12.80
CA LEU A 263 -20.25 21.18 13.54
C LEU A 263 -19.33 20.11 12.91
N ILE A 264 -19.32 20.00 11.59
CA ILE A 264 -18.41 19.11 10.85
C ILE A 264 -16.95 19.50 11.04
N ARG A 265 -16.62 20.80 10.94
CA ARG A 265 -15.24 21.28 11.14
C ARG A 265 -14.75 21.02 12.56
N GLU A 266 -15.58 21.27 13.56
CA GLU A 266 -15.23 21.00 14.96
C GLU A 266 -14.95 19.51 15.19
N TYR A 267 -15.74 18.62 14.57
CA TYR A 267 -15.50 17.18 14.63
C TYR A 267 -14.20 16.78 13.92
N LEU A 268 -13.98 17.25 12.69
CA LEU A 268 -12.78 16.94 11.90
C LEU A 268 -11.48 17.40 12.58
N HIS A 269 -11.50 18.52 13.30
CA HIS A 269 -10.33 18.98 14.07
C HIS A 269 -9.94 18.05 15.22
N LYS A 270 -10.88 17.24 15.74
CA LYS A 270 -10.60 16.26 16.81
C LYS A 270 -10.02 14.95 16.24
N TYR A 271 -10.14 14.71 14.94
CA TYR A 271 -9.72 13.47 14.29
C TYR A 271 -8.22 13.52 13.95
N SER A 272 -7.43 12.64 14.58
CA SER A 272 -5.95 12.71 14.54
C SER A 272 -5.32 12.46 13.17
N GLN A 273 -6.05 11.78 12.26
CA GLN A 273 -5.62 11.46 10.91
C GLN A 273 -5.90 12.60 9.91
N VAL A 274 -6.61 13.67 10.31
CA VAL A 274 -6.76 14.86 9.47
C VAL A 274 -5.49 15.72 9.58
N ASN A 275 -4.95 16.10 8.43
CA ASN A 275 -3.80 16.99 8.31
C ASN A 275 -4.25 18.46 8.13
N ARG A 276 -5.17 18.71 7.19
CA ARG A 276 -5.60 20.07 6.83
C ARG A 276 -7.05 20.09 6.38
N ILE A 277 -7.74 21.20 6.66
CA ILE A 277 -9.14 21.44 6.27
C ILE A 277 -9.23 22.78 5.54
N GLU A 278 -9.89 22.81 4.39
CA GLU A 278 -10.06 24.03 3.58
C GLU A 278 -11.49 24.15 3.03
N ASP A 279 -11.96 25.36 2.75
CA ASP A 279 -13.19 25.58 1.96
C ASP A 279 -12.86 25.40 0.47
N GLU A 280 -13.84 24.97 -0.33
CA GLU A 280 -13.70 24.96 -1.79
C GLU A 280 -13.67 26.40 -2.35
N HIS A 281 -13.12 26.56 -3.54
CA HIS A 281 -13.13 27.81 -4.28
C HIS A 281 -14.57 28.35 -4.47
N ALA A 282 -14.72 29.67 -4.42
CA ALA A 282 -16.02 30.35 -4.50
C ALA A 282 -16.85 29.91 -5.73
N ASP A 283 -16.19 29.75 -6.87
CA ASP A 283 -16.80 29.34 -8.15
C ASP A 283 -17.24 27.87 -8.21
N ARG A 284 -16.76 27.02 -7.29
CA ARG A 284 -17.02 25.56 -7.27
C ARG A 284 -17.85 25.08 -6.09
N GLY A 285 -18.46 26.00 -5.36
CA GLY A 285 -19.35 25.70 -4.23
C GLY A 285 -19.01 26.49 -2.97
N GLY A 286 -17.82 27.08 -2.89
CA GLY A 286 -17.38 27.94 -1.78
C GLY A 286 -17.54 27.26 -0.42
N ASP A 287 -18.00 28.05 0.55
CA ASP A 287 -18.33 27.66 1.93
C ASP A 287 -19.37 26.54 2.07
N GLY A 288 -19.97 26.04 0.98
CA GLY A 288 -20.88 24.90 1.02
C GLY A 288 -20.19 23.53 0.99
N ILE A 289 -18.88 23.52 0.79
CA ILE A 289 -18.06 22.31 0.61
C ILE A 289 -16.77 22.46 1.42
N THR A 290 -16.43 21.42 2.17
CA THR A 290 -15.18 21.34 2.92
C THR A 290 -14.27 20.26 2.31
N TYR A 291 -13.04 20.65 1.99
CA TYR A 291 -11.95 19.73 1.63
C TYR A 291 -11.20 19.28 2.88
N VAL A 292 -10.98 17.98 2.99
CA VAL A 292 -10.24 17.36 4.09
C VAL A 292 -9.04 16.63 3.51
N TYR A 293 -7.85 16.98 3.96
CA TYR A 293 -6.60 16.31 3.62
C TYR A 293 -6.23 15.38 4.77
N LEU A 294 -6.05 14.10 4.47
CA LEU A 294 -5.63 13.08 5.42
C LEU A 294 -4.09 12.95 5.45
N LYS A 295 -3.56 12.38 6.52
CA LYS A 295 -2.13 12.12 6.71
C LYS A 295 -1.62 10.91 5.94
#